data_AF-A0A962U7C6-F1
#
_entry.id   AF-A0A962U7C6-F1
#
_cell.length_a   1.000
_cell.length_b   1.000
_cell.length_c   1.000
_cell.angle_alpha   90.00
_cell.angle_beta   90.00
_cell.angle_gamma   90.00
#
_symmetry.space_group_name_H-M   'P 1'
#
loop_
_entity.id
_entity.type
_entity.pdbx_description
1 polymer ?
#
loop_
_entity_poly.entity_id
_entity_poly.type
_entity_poly.pdbx_seq_one_letter_code
_entity_poly.pdbx_strand_id
1 'polypeptide(L)'
;MRKIQSLFVIGLLGSVIGAGIAQAAPADLIKKCEGCHGADGNGSDLNVPNIAGMSAVYIGDTLLAYKAGDRPGIKYKPKDGDESDMATVAKSLSEEDIKAVAAHFAGKTYQMHPQDVDAALAAQGKQLFADNCDRCHSDGGTIAEDDSSLLAGQGKP
;
A
#
# COMPACT_ATOMS: atom_id res chain seq x y z
N MET A 1 27.10 -31.64 63.17
CA MET A 1 26.00 -30.71 62.82
C MET A 1 26.29 -30.16 61.43
N ARG A 2 25.49 -30.54 60.44
CA ARG A 2 25.71 -30.29 59.00
C ARG A 2 25.15 -28.91 58.63
N LYS A 3 25.93 -28.07 57.94
CA LYS A 3 25.37 -26.91 57.22
C LYS A 3 25.82 -27.00 55.76
N ILE A 4 24.86 -27.35 54.92
CA ILE A 4 24.94 -27.47 53.47
C ILE A 4 24.83 -26.05 52.92
N GLN A 5 25.87 -25.54 52.24
CA GLN A 5 25.75 -24.33 51.43
C GLN A 5 25.27 -24.72 50.04
N SER A 6 24.00 -24.43 49.75
CA SER A 6 23.38 -24.65 48.45
C SER A 6 23.93 -23.67 47.42
N LEU A 7 24.59 -24.21 46.40
CA LEU A 7 24.81 -23.58 45.11
C LEU A 7 23.47 -23.45 44.39
N PHE A 8 22.96 -22.23 44.23
CA PHE A 8 21.86 -21.95 43.30
C PHE A 8 22.46 -21.49 41.97
N VAL A 9 22.53 -22.42 41.01
CA VAL A 9 22.74 -22.11 39.60
C VAL A 9 21.37 -21.75 39.02
N ILE A 10 21.08 -20.46 38.90
CA ILE A 10 19.91 -19.97 38.19
C ILE A 10 20.24 -20.04 36.70
N GLY A 11 19.74 -21.09 36.03
CA GLY A 11 19.74 -21.21 34.58
C GLY A 11 18.74 -20.23 33.97
N LEU A 12 19.24 -19.18 33.31
CA LEU A 12 18.43 -18.32 32.45
C LEU A 12 18.20 -19.05 31.12
N LEU A 13 17.10 -19.79 31.03
CA LEU A 13 16.48 -20.17 29.76
C LEU A 13 15.86 -18.91 29.15
N GLY A 14 16.65 -18.18 28.37
CA GLY A 14 16.17 -17.06 27.56
C GLY A 14 15.29 -17.59 26.43
N SER A 15 13.97 -17.47 26.62
CA SER A 15 12.99 -17.75 25.56
C SER A 15 13.09 -16.64 24.51
N VAL A 16 13.68 -16.95 23.36
CA VAL A 16 13.69 -16.05 22.20
C VAL A 16 12.29 -16.11 21.60
N ILE A 17 11.45 -15.12 21.92
CA ILE A 17 10.17 -14.93 21.24
C ILE A 17 10.52 -14.45 19.83
N GLY A 18 10.38 -15.33 18.85
CA GLY A 18 10.48 -15.01 17.43
C GLY A 18 9.28 -14.17 17.00
N ALA A 19 9.34 -12.86 17.24
CA ALA A 19 8.53 -11.92 16.48
C ALA A 19 9.06 -11.93 15.05
N GLY A 20 8.29 -12.47 14.11
CA GLY A 20 8.63 -12.51 12.70
C GLY A 20 8.92 -11.09 12.21
N ILE A 21 10.18 -10.83 11.86
CA ILE A 21 10.58 -9.58 11.22
C ILE A 21 9.89 -9.54 9.85
N ALA A 22 9.05 -8.53 9.62
CA ALA A 22 8.52 -8.28 8.29
C ALA A 22 9.71 -8.01 7.36
N GLN A 23 9.90 -8.87 6.35
CA GLN A 23 10.99 -8.74 5.39
C GLN A 23 10.73 -7.51 4.53
N ALA A 24 11.70 -6.59 4.49
CA ALA A 24 11.63 -5.46 3.58
C ALA A 24 11.65 -5.95 2.12
N ALA A 25 10.86 -5.31 1.26
CA ALA A 25 10.82 -5.62 -0.17
C ALA A 25 12.21 -5.40 -0.79
N PRO A 26 12.64 -6.24 -1.74
CA PRO A 26 13.87 -6.02 -2.49
C PRO A 26 13.86 -4.64 -3.18
N ALA A 27 14.96 -3.90 -3.11
CA ALA A 27 15.05 -2.55 -3.68
C ALA A 27 14.71 -2.53 -5.20
N ASP A 28 15.11 -3.56 -5.94
CA ASP A 28 14.80 -3.66 -7.37
C ASP A 28 13.30 -3.94 -7.63
N LEU A 29 12.60 -4.58 -6.69
CA LEU A 29 11.15 -4.74 -6.77
C LEU A 29 10.45 -3.39 -6.57
N ILE A 30 10.87 -2.62 -5.57
CA ILE A 30 10.33 -1.27 -5.33
C ILE A 30 10.53 -0.39 -6.55
N LYS A 31 11.73 -0.37 -7.14
CA LYS A 31 12.01 0.40 -8.37
C LYS A 31 11.10 0.02 -9.54
N LYS A 32 10.70 -1.24 -9.66
CA LYS A 32 9.73 -1.67 -10.70
C LYS A 32 8.35 -1.07 -10.46
N CYS A 33 7.89 -1.02 -9.21
CA CYS A 33 6.63 -0.37 -8.85
C CYS A 33 6.70 1.13 -9.16
N GLU A 34 7.77 1.80 -8.73
CA GLU A 34 8.00 3.23 -8.96
C GLU A 34 8.12 3.60 -10.44
N GLY A 35 8.51 2.66 -11.30
CA GLY A 35 8.61 2.87 -12.74
C GLY A 35 7.31 3.33 -13.40
N CYS A 36 6.15 2.95 -12.84
CA CYS A 36 4.84 3.47 -13.27
C CYS A 36 4.21 4.37 -12.20
N HIS A 37 4.29 3.97 -10.92
CA HIS A 37 3.62 4.68 -9.81
C HIS A 37 4.38 5.91 -9.30
N GLY A 38 5.53 6.24 -9.89
CA GLY A 38 6.37 7.37 -9.49
C GLY A 38 7.25 7.08 -8.28
N ALA A 39 8.19 7.99 -8.02
CA ALA A 39 9.10 7.90 -6.89
C ALA A 39 8.31 7.84 -5.57
N ASP A 40 8.70 6.92 -4.68
CA ASP A 40 7.99 6.66 -3.42
C ASP A 40 6.48 6.32 -3.59
N GLY A 41 6.01 5.99 -4.80
CA GLY A 41 4.61 5.72 -5.10
C GLY A 41 3.75 6.97 -5.30
N ASN A 42 4.37 8.13 -5.55
CA ASN A 42 3.73 9.38 -5.92
C ASN A 42 4.12 9.76 -7.37
N GLY A 43 3.24 9.44 -8.31
CA GLY A 43 3.39 9.74 -9.74
C GLY A 43 2.76 11.05 -10.15
N SER A 44 3.00 11.44 -11.41
CA SER A 44 2.36 12.59 -12.06
C SER A 44 1.47 12.20 -13.24
N ASP A 45 1.45 10.92 -13.62
CA ASP A 45 0.55 10.41 -14.66
C ASP A 45 -0.81 10.09 -14.04
N LEU A 46 -1.85 10.83 -14.42
CA LEU A 46 -3.19 10.68 -13.86
C LEU A 46 -3.84 9.32 -14.18
N ASN A 47 -3.33 8.57 -15.16
CA ASN A 47 -3.80 7.23 -15.48
C ASN A 47 -3.21 6.14 -14.59
N VAL A 48 -2.20 6.48 -13.78
CA VAL A 48 -1.55 5.57 -12.84
C VAL A 48 -1.80 6.08 -11.41
N PRO A 49 -2.43 5.27 -10.54
CA PRO A 49 -2.78 5.76 -9.21
C PRO A 49 -1.53 5.96 -8.35
N ASN A 50 -1.54 6.99 -7.51
CA ASN A 50 -0.61 7.08 -6.38
C ASN A 50 -0.95 5.98 -5.38
N ILE A 51 0.06 5.29 -4.88
CA ILE A 51 -0.06 4.17 -3.93
C ILE A 51 0.61 4.45 -2.58
N ALA A 52 1.35 5.55 -2.49
CA ALA A 52 1.94 6.01 -1.23
C ALA A 52 0.86 6.24 -0.17
N GLY A 53 1.13 5.82 1.07
CA GLY A 53 0.26 6.09 2.22
C GLY A 53 -1.08 5.35 2.23
N MET A 54 -1.42 4.56 1.19
CA MET A 54 -2.58 3.66 1.26
C MET A 54 -2.34 2.56 2.30
N SER A 55 -3.39 2.03 2.92
CA SER A 55 -3.19 0.96 3.92
C SER A 55 -2.52 -0.27 3.31
N ALA A 56 -1.69 -0.93 4.12
CA ALA A 56 -1.04 -2.17 3.70
C ALA A 56 -2.08 -3.28 3.42
N VAL A 57 -3.23 -3.27 4.10
CA VAL A 57 -4.33 -4.19 3.85
C VAL A 57 -4.89 -3.96 2.45
N TYR A 58 -5.26 -2.71 2.12
CA TYR A 58 -5.81 -2.39 0.81
C TYR A 58 -4.85 -2.72 -0.35
N ILE A 59 -3.56 -2.38 -0.22
CA ILE A 59 -2.56 -2.70 -1.25
C ILE A 59 -2.41 -4.22 -1.39
N GLY A 60 -2.30 -4.94 -0.27
CA GLY A 60 -2.17 -6.39 -0.25
C GLY A 60 -3.35 -7.09 -0.91
N ASP A 61 -4.57 -6.76 -0.50
CA ASP A 61 -5.81 -7.34 -1.02
C ASP A 61 -6.01 -7.01 -2.50
N THR A 62 -5.67 -5.78 -2.91
CA THR A 62 -5.75 -5.37 -4.32
C THR A 62 -4.78 -6.18 -5.19
N LEU A 63 -3.54 -6.37 -4.75
CA LEU A 63 -2.56 -7.20 -5.47
C LEU A 63 -2.97 -8.67 -5.51
N LEU A 64 -3.52 -9.21 -4.42
CA LEU A 64 -4.05 -10.57 -4.39
C LEU A 64 -5.23 -10.74 -5.33
N ALA A 65 -6.17 -9.79 -5.37
CA ALA A 65 -7.31 -9.81 -6.29
C ALA A 65 -6.86 -9.75 -7.76
N TYR A 66 -5.85 -8.94 -8.08
CA TYR A 66 -5.23 -8.92 -9.41
C TYR A 66 -4.57 -10.26 -9.76
N LYS A 67 -3.84 -10.85 -8.80
CA LYS A 67 -3.17 -12.15 -8.97
C LYS A 67 -4.16 -13.29 -9.18
N ALA A 68 -5.27 -13.29 -8.44
CA ALA A 68 -6.35 -14.28 -8.53
C ALA A 68 -7.21 -14.11 -9.80
N GLY A 69 -7.21 -12.92 -10.41
CA GLY A 69 -8.04 -12.58 -11.56
C GLY A 69 -9.43 -12.05 -11.19
N ASP A 70 -9.70 -11.85 -9.90
CA ASP A 70 -10.94 -11.26 -9.40
C ASP A 70 -11.05 -9.77 -9.74
N ARG A 71 -9.89 -9.12 -9.93
CA ARG A 71 -9.80 -7.73 -10.38
C ARG A 71 -9.14 -7.68 -11.77
N PRO A 72 -9.82 -7.12 -12.80
CA PRO A 72 -9.22 -6.98 -14.12
C PRO A 72 -8.18 -5.85 -14.12
N GLY A 73 -7.02 -6.11 -14.74
CA GLY A 73 -6.00 -5.09 -15.00
C GLY A 73 -6.43 -4.17 -16.15
N ILE A 74 -6.16 -2.88 -16.02
CA ILE A 74 -6.33 -1.90 -17.10
C ILE A 74 -4.98 -1.77 -17.81
N LYS A 75 -4.97 -1.91 -19.13
CA LYS A 75 -3.76 -1.77 -19.94
C LYS A 75 -3.23 -0.35 -19.85
N TYR A 76 -1.93 -0.24 -19.61
CA TYR A 76 -1.20 1.00 -19.52
C TYR A 76 0.13 0.85 -20.25
N LYS A 77 0.51 1.86 -21.03
CA LYS A 77 1.78 1.92 -21.71
C LYS A 77 2.51 3.21 -21.31
N PRO A 78 3.57 3.15 -20.49
CA PRO A 78 4.39 4.30 -20.21
C PRO A 78 5.12 4.74 -21.48
N LYS A 79 5.48 6.02 -21.54
CA LYS A 79 6.18 6.61 -22.69
C LYS A 79 7.47 5.86 -23.07
N ASP A 80 8.23 5.43 -22.04
CA ASP A 80 9.54 4.81 -22.18
C ASP A 80 9.55 3.33 -21.74
N GLY A 81 8.44 2.61 -21.94
CA GLY A 81 8.36 1.18 -21.58
C GLY A 81 7.31 0.39 -22.36
N ASP A 82 7.24 -0.89 -22.03
CA ASP A 82 6.30 -1.82 -22.64
C ASP A 82 4.90 -1.68 -22.03
N GLU A 83 3.89 -2.02 -22.83
CA GLU A 83 2.51 -2.08 -22.35
C GLU A 83 2.38 -3.20 -21.30
N SER A 84 1.75 -2.88 -20.17
CA SER A 84 1.51 -3.81 -19.08
C SER A 84 0.20 -3.48 -18.36
N ASP A 85 -0.11 -4.22 -17.31
CA ASP A 85 -1.20 -3.94 -16.37
C ASP A 85 -0.88 -4.56 -15.00
N MET A 86 -1.61 -4.12 -13.97
CA MET A 86 -1.41 -4.64 -12.61
C MET A 86 -1.75 -6.12 -12.45
N ALA A 87 -2.63 -6.70 -13.28
CA ALA A 87 -2.91 -8.13 -13.25
C ALA A 87 -1.70 -8.96 -13.71
N THR A 88 -0.96 -8.47 -14.70
CA THR A 88 0.26 -9.07 -15.23
C THR A 88 1.40 -8.94 -14.22
N VAL A 89 1.55 -7.76 -13.61
CA VAL A 89 2.55 -7.53 -12.56
C VAL A 89 2.28 -8.42 -11.35
N ALA A 90 1.05 -8.44 -10.83
CA ALA A 90 0.69 -9.20 -9.64
C ALA A 90 0.88 -10.72 -9.78
N LYS A 91 0.70 -11.27 -11.00
CA LYS A 91 0.99 -12.69 -11.28
C LYS A 91 2.44 -13.07 -11.02
N SER A 92 3.38 -12.14 -11.19
CA SER A 92 4.81 -12.37 -10.98
C SER A 92 5.26 -12.30 -9.52
N LEU A 93 4.42 -11.80 -8.61
CA LEU A 93 4.77 -11.60 -7.20
C LEU A 93 4.48 -12.85 -6.36
N SER A 94 5.35 -13.15 -5.41
CA SER A 94 5.03 -14.06 -4.29
C SER A 94 4.10 -13.38 -3.27
N GLU A 95 3.49 -14.15 -2.36
CA GLU A 95 2.71 -13.55 -1.27
C GLU A 95 3.60 -12.74 -0.32
N GLU A 96 4.84 -13.17 -0.14
CA GLU A 96 5.86 -12.45 0.63
C GLU A 96 6.19 -11.10 -0.03
N ASP A 97 6.36 -11.08 -1.36
CA ASP A 97 6.57 -9.83 -2.11
C ASP A 97 5.38 -8.89 -1.96
N ILE A 98 4.15 -9.41 -2.06
CA ILE A 98 2.92 -8.61 -1.90
C ILE A 98 2.89 -7.96 -0.52
N LYS A 99 3.13 -8.73 0.55
CA LYS A 99 3.16 -8.20 1.92
C LYS A 99 4.26 -7.14 2.09
N ALA A 100 5.44 -7.39 1.53
CA ALA A 100 6.57 -6.49 1.65
C ALA A 100 6.36 -5.16 0.88
N VAL A 101 5.80 -5.22 -0.33
CA VAL A 101 5.45 -4.04 -1.14
C VAL A 101 4.33 -3.24 -0.48
N ALA A 102 3.30 -3.91 0.02
CA ALA A 102 2.18 -3.28 0.71
C ALA A 102 2.67 -2.52 1.96
N ALA A 103 3.48 -3.17 2.80
CA ALA A 103 4.07 -2.51 3.97
C ALA A 103 4.98 -1.33 3.59
N HIS A 104 5.74 -1.46 2.48
CA HIS A 104 6.62 -0.39 2.02
C HIS A 104 5.87 0.88 1.63
N PHE A 105 4.87 0.77 0.74
CA PHE A 105 4.15 1.94 0.23
C PHE A 105 3.16 2.52 1.25
N ALA A 106 2.61 1.69 2.14
CA ALA A 106 1.82 2.18 3.27
C ALA A 106 2.62 3.10 4.20
N GLY A 107 3.92 2.86 4.34
CA GLY A 107 4.81 3.72 5.13
C GLY A 107 5.24 5.01 4.42
N LYS A 108 4.84 5.24 3.17
CA LYS A 108 5.21 6.44 2.41
C LYS A 108 4.26 7.59 2.68
N THR A 109 4.77 8.81 2.59
CA THR A 109 3.95 10.01 2.67
C THR A 109 3.16 10.16 1.37
N TYR A 110 1.83 10.16 1.49
CA TYR A 110 0.95 10.42 0.36
C TYR A 110 1.11 11.85 -0.14
N GLN A 111 1.13 12.01 -1.46
CA GLN A 111 1.04 13.29 -2.15
C GLN A 111 -0.11 13.24 -3.14
N MET A 112 -0.92 14.29 -3.14
CA MET A 112 -1.99 14.44 -4.12
C MET A 112 -1.39 14.65 -5.51
N HIS A 113 -2.03 14.08 -6.53
CA HIS A 113 -1.67 14.33 -7.92
C HIS A 113 -1.73 15.83 -8.23
N PRO A 114 -0.69 16.40 -8.85
CA PRO A 114 -0.77 17.73 -9.43
C PRO A 114 -1.75 17.69 -10.60
N GLN A 115 -2.91 18.30 -10.44
CA GLN A 115 -3.94 18.33 -11.46
C GLN A 115 -4.79 19.60 -11.36
N ASP A 116 -5.28 20.06 -12.50
CA ASP A 116 -6.22 21.17 -12.54
C ASP A 116 -7.59 20.72 -12.03
N VAL A 117 -8.12 21.49 -11.08
CA VAL A 117 -9.43 21.23 -10.45
C VAL A 117 -10.35 22.42 -10.71
N ASP A 118 -11.49 22.16 -11.35
CA ASP A 118 -12.56 23.14 -11.45
C ASP A 118 -13.27 23.27 -10.10
N ALA A 119 -13.21 24.46 -9.50
CA ALA A 119 -13.74 24.70 -8.16
C ALA A 119 -15.27 24.52 -8.08
N ALA A 120 -16.01 24.84 -9.15
CA ALA A 120 -17.46 24.70 -9.17
C ALA A 120 -17.88 23.23 -9.25
N LEU A 121 -17.18 22.43 -10.06
CA LEU A 121 -17.39 20.98 -10.11
C LEU A 121 -16.94 20.30 -8.83
N ALA A 122 -15.82 20.72 -8.22
CA ALA A 122 -15.38 20.20 -6.93
C ALA A 122 -16.40 20.47 -5.81
N ALA A 123 -17.03 21.65 -5.81
CA ALA A 123 -18.09 21.97 -4.86
C ALA A 123 -19.33 21.06 -5.04
N GLN A 124 -19.71 20.75 -6.28
CA GLN A 124 -20.78 19.79 -6.56
C GLN A 124 -20.39 18.37 -6.12
N GLY A 125 -19.16 17.95 -6.44
CA GLY A 125 -18.61 16.65 -6.04
C GLY A 125 -18.55 16.47 -4.53
N LYS A 126 -18.27 17.54 -3.76
CA LYS A 126 -18.28 17.51 -2.29
C LYS A 126 -19.65 17.10 -1.73
N GLN A 127 -20.74 17.62 -2.29
CA GLN A 127 -22.09 17.24 -1.85
C GLN A 127 -22.36 15.77 -2.17
N LEU A 128 -22.05 15.33 -3.40
CA LEU A 128 -22.19 13.92 -3.80
C LEU A 128 -21.37 12.98 -2.90
N PHE A 129 -20.17 13.39 -2.52
CA PHE A 129 -19.32 12.63 -1.62
C PHE A 129 -19.94 12.46 -0.24
N ALA A 130 -20.43 13.56 0.36
CA ALA A 130 -21.08 13.53 1.67
C ALA A 130 -22.33 12.62 1.65
N ASP A 131 -23.10 12.65 0.56
CA ASP A 131 -24.34 11.90 0.46
C ASP A 131 -24.14 10.39 0.23
N ASN A 132 -23.04 9.99 -0.44
CA ASN A 132 -22.89 8.62 -0.97
C ASN A 132 -21.62 7.89 -0.54
N CYS A 133 -20.54 8.61 -0.24
CA CYS A 133 -19.19 8.05 -0.14
C CYS A 133 -18.65 8.08 1.29
N ASP A 134 -18.95 9.13 2.05
CA ASP A 134 -18.35 9.43 3.36
C ASP A 134 -18.60 8.34 4.42
N ARG A 135 -19.65 7.54 4.24
CA ARG A 135 -19.92 6.38 5.11
C ARG A 135 -18.80 5.33 5.06
N CYS A 136 -18.08 5.21 3.95
CA CYS A 136 -17.00 4.24 3.77
C CYS A 136 -15.63 4.91 3.63
N HIS A 137 -15.56 6.05 2.94
CA HIS A 137 -14.33 6.81 2.72
C HIS A 137 -14.35 8.06 3.60
N SER A 138 -13.85 7.96 4.82
CA SER A 138 -14.07 9.01 5.83
C SER A 138 -13.25 10.28 5.58
N ASP A 139 -13.66 11.40 6.17
CA ASP A 139 -12.95 12.69 6.16
C ASP A 139 -12.64 13.20 4.74
N GLY A 140 -13.60 13.01 3.82
CA GLY A 140 -13.39 13.38 2.41
C GLY A 140 -12.51 12.39 1.64
N GLY A 141 -12.30 11.19 2.16
CA GLY A 141 -11.51 10.12 1.54
C GLY A 141 -10.01 10.27 1.75
N THR A 142 -9.62 10.88 2.88
CA THR A 142 -8.22 11.13 3.30
C THR A 142 -7.69 10.08 4.27
N ILE A 143 -8.55 9.19 4.79
CA ILE A 143 -8.18 8.17 5.77
C ILE A 143 -7.76 6.92 5.02
N ALA A 144 -6.54 6.44 5.25
CA ALA A 144 -6.04 5.23 4.63
C ALA A 144 -6.52 3.98 5.39
N GLU A 145 -6.64 4.12 6.71
CA GLU A 145 -6.92 3.06 7.67
C GLU A 145 -8.38 2.60 7.70
N ASP A 146 -9.27 3.24 6.92
CA ASP A 146 -10.64 2.75 6.70
C ASP A 146 -10.68 1.56 5.72
N ASP A 147 -9.53 1.15 5.19
CA ASP A 147 -9.31 0.09 4.22
C ASP A 147 -10.16 0.21 2.95
N SER A 148 -10.79 1.38 2.76
CA SER A 148 -11.59 1.73 1.59
C SER A 148 -10.75 2.50 0.57
N SER A 149 -9.44 2.62 0.77
CA SER A 149 -8.48 3.37 -0.05
C SER A 149 -8.64 4.88 -0.01
N LEU A 150 -7.49 5.56 -0.16
CA LEU A 150 -7.40 7.01 -0.31
C LEU A 150 -7.99 7.45 -1.66
N LEU A 151 -9.06 8.24 -1.60
CA LEU A 151 -9.69 8.85 -2.77
C LEU A 151 -9.21 10.30 -2.98
N ALA A 152 -9.01 11.03 -1.89
CA ALA A 152 -8.65 12.44 -1.94
C ALA A 152 -7.32 12.64 -2.65
N GLY A 153 -7.33 13.40 -3.75
CA GLY A 153 -6.13 13.75 -4.51
C GLY A 153 -5.64 12.67 -5.48
N GLN A 154 -6.37 11.56 -5.66
CA GLN A 154 -6.07 10.61 -6.72
C GLN A 154 -6.29 11.24 -8.11
N GLY A 155 -5.61 10.72 -9.13
CA GLY A 155 -5.69 11.24 -10.50
C GLY A 155 -7.12 11.17 -11.05
N LYS A 156 -7.60 12.26 -11.66
CA LYS A 156 -8.85 12.26 -12.41
C LYS A 156 -8.64 11.53 -13.75
N PRO A 157 -9.52 10.60 -14.14
CA PRO A 157 -9.49 9.97 -15.47
C PRO A 157 -9.82 10.96 -16.60
#